data_AF-A0A962EKL1-F1
#
_entry.id   AF-A0A962EKL1-F1
#
_cell.length_a   1.000
_cell.length_b   1.000
_cell.length_c   1.000
_cell.angle_alpha   90.00
_cell.angle_beta   90.00
_cell.angle_gamma   90.00
#
_symmetry.space_group_name_H-M   'P 1'
#
loop_
_entity.id
_entity.type
_entity.pdbx_description
1 polymer ?
#
loop_
_entity_poly.entity_id
_entity_poly.type
_entity_poly.pdbx_seq_one_letter_code
_entity_poly.pdbx_strand_id
1 'polypeptide(L)'
;MAEVRSTGPLGWISSLFRAETLDPKEEVFIGVLFALLGSLARADGVVTTEEAEHGEDLIDRMELSKTGRKLAVQSFERGRAGGLDVEAEMARFLAVYPISSTHSEQLLEALLTLAHADGRMRIPEKSWLIRVGKLLGIDAETMKARIES
;
A
#
# COMPACT_ATOMS: atom_id res chain seq x y z
N MET A 1 -12.53 -30.36 0.70
CA MET A 1 -12.70 -28.92 0.40
C MET A 1 -11.36 -28.28 0.68
N ALA A 2 -10.66 -27.84 -0.36
CA ALA A 2 -9.29 -27.34 -0.24
C ALA A 2 -9.31 -25.93 0.32
N GLU A 3 -8.71 -25.76 1.50
CA GLU A 3 -8.41 -24.45 2.06
C GLU A 3 -7.38 -23.77 1.14
N VAL A 4 -7.84 -22.79 0.36
CA VAL A 4 -6.94 -21.90 -0.39
C VAL A 4 -6.24 -21.02 0.64
N ARG A 5 -5.17 -21.57 1.21
CA ARG A 5 -4.27 -20.82 2.07
C ARG A 5 -3.59 -19.79 1.20
N SER A 6 -3.89 -18.54 1.50
CA SER A 6 -3.18 -17.39 0.97
C SER A 6 -1.77 -17.39 1.57
N THR A 7 -0.84 -18.14 0.98
CA THR A 7 0.47 -18.50 1.58
C THR A 7 1.60 -17.47 1.33
N GLY A 8 1.32 -16.35 0.67
CA GLY A 8 2.28 -15.27 0.48
C GLY A 8 2.25 -14.20 1.58
N PRO A 9 3.26 -13.32 1.68
CA PRO A 9 3.32 -12.23 2.67
C PRO A 9 2.11 -11.28 2.60
N LEU A 10 1.45 -11.20 1.44
CA LEU A 10 0.24 -10.41 1.22
C LEU A 10 -1.02 -11.27 1.11
N GLY A 11 -0.97 -12.51 1.58
CA GLY A 11 -2.10 -13.42 1.47
C GLY A 11 -3.35 -12.93 2.22
N TRP A 12 -3.13 -12.21 3.31
CA TRP A 12 -4.20 -11.57 4.08
C TRP A 12 -4.89 -10.44 3.29
N ILE A 13 -4.18 -9.70 2.41
CA ILE A 13 -4.78 -8.69 1.52
C ILE A 13 -5.79 -9.36 0.59
N SER A 14 -5.36 -10.38 -0.15
CA SER A 14 -6.26 -11.14 -1.03
C SER A 14 -7.44 -11.76 -0.27
N SER A 15 -7.23 -12.21 0.97
CA SER A 15 -8.30 -12.76 1.82
C SER A 15 -9.30 -11.70 2.31
N LEU A 16 -8.83 -10.53 2.72
CA LEU A 16 -9.71 -9.42 3.14
C LEU A 16 -10.56 -8.94 1.97
N PHE A 17 -10.00 -8.90 0.76
CA PHE A 17 -10.62 -8.23 -0.38
C PHE A 17 -11.38 -9.14 -1.35
N ARG A 18 -11.57 -10.42 -0.98
CA ARG A 18 -12.45 -11.36 -1.70
C ARG A 18 -13.94 -11.15 -1.42
N ALA A 19 -14.29 -10.36 -0.41
CA ALA A 19 -15.69 -10.04 -0.12
C ALA A 19 -16.32 -9.18 -1.25
N GLU A 20 -17.55 -9.52 -1.68
CA GLU A 20 -18.26 -8.75 -2.71
C GLU A 20 -18.66 -7.35 -2.24
N THR A 21 -18.92 -7.23 -0.94
CA THR A 21 -19.20 -5.98 -0.23
C THR A 21 -18.05 -5.68 0.72
N LEU A 22 -17.52 -4.46 0.66
CA LEU A 22 -16.55 -3.97 1.63
C LEU A 22 -17.27 -3.28 2.77
N ASP A 23 -16.85 -3.53 4.00
CA ASP A 23 -17.25 -2.67 5.10
C ASP A 23 -16.49 -1.33 5.05
N PRO A 24 -16.98 -0.27 5.74
CA PRO A 24 -16.36 1.05 5.67
C PRO A 24 -14.90 1.11 6.12
N LYS A 25 -14.45 0.21 7.01
CA LYS A 25 -13.06 0.17 7.47
C LYS A 25 -12.16 -0.46 6.40
N GLU A 26 -12.64 -1.53 5.76
CA GLU A 26 -11.97 -2.15 4.62
C GLU A 26 -11.81 -1.16 3.46
N GLU A 27 -12.83 -0.35 3.17
CA GLU A 27 -12.73 0.74 2.19
C GLU A 27 -11.66 1.77 2.56
N VAL A 28 -11.54 2.11 3.85
CA VAL A 28 -10.46 2.98 4.33
C VAL A 28 -9.11 2.34 4.09
N PHE A 29 -8.96 1.07 4.46
CA PHE A 29 -7.71 0.34 4.27
C PHE A 29 -7.27 0.31 2.80
N ILE A 30 -8.14 -0.15 1.90
CA ILE A 30 -7.86 -0.21 0.45
C ILE A 30 -7.55 1.17 -0.07
N GLY A 31 -8.41 2.14 0.21
CA GLY A 31 -8.28 3.47 -0.35
C GLY A 31 -7.00 4.18 0.10
N VAL A 32 -6.56 3.96 1.33
CA VAL A 32 -5.28 4.48 1.82
C VAL A 32 -4.12 3.72 1.19
N LEU A 33 -4.09 2.38 1.28
CA LEU A 33 -2.99 1.56 0.77
C LEU A 33 -2.69 1.89 -0.70
N PHE A 34 -3.71 1.91 -1.56
CA PHE A 34 -3.49 2.15 -2.98
C PHE A 34 -3.15 3.61 -3.30
N ALA A 35 -3.71 4.59 -2.58
CA ALA A 35 -3.28 5.97 -2.74
C ALA A 35 -1.81 6.17 -2.33
N LEU A 36 -1.39 5.53 -1.25
CA LEU A 36 -0.01 5.51 -0.79
C LEU A 36 0.92 4.83 -1.80
N LEU A 37 0.54 3.68 -2.36
CA LEU A 37 1.30 3.01 -3.42
C LEU A 37 1.44 3.88 -4.68
N GLY A 38 0.36 4.54 -5.11
CA GLY A 38 0.41 5.46 -6.24
C GLY A 38 1.32 6.66 -5.98
N SER A 39 1.33 7.19 -4.76
CA SER A 39 2.25 8.26 -4.36
C SER A 39 3.70 7.78 -4.25
N LEU A 40 3.93 6.54 -3.80
CA LEU A 40 5.25 5.93 -3.70
C LEU A 40 5.85 5.72 -5.08
N ALA A 41 5.08 5.18 -6.03
CA ALA A 41 5.49 5.00 -7.41
C ALA A 41 5.88 6.30 -8.12
N ARG A 42 5.49 7.46 -7.57
CA ARG A 42 5.85 8.79 -8.07
C ARG A 42 6.90 9.50 -7.21
N ALA A 43 7.49 8.86 -6.20
CA ALA A 43 8.33 9.54 -5.23
C ALA A 43 9.56 10.25 -5.86
N ASP A 44 10.03 9.81 -7.02
CA ASP A 44 11.12 10.43 -7.77
C ASP A 44 10.67 11.49 -8.80
N GLY A 45 9.36 11.67 -8.98
CA GLY A 45 8.76 12.67 -9.85
C GLY A 45 8.61 12.25 -11.32
N VAL A 46 9.12 11.08 -11.73
CA VAL A 46 9.03 10.59 -13.11
C VAL A 46 8.27 9.27 -13.11
N VAL A 47 7.03 9.30 -13.63
CA VAL A 47 6.28 8.08 -13.90
C VAL A 47 6.52 7.69 -15.36
N THR A 48 7.14 6.54 -15.57
CA THR A 48 7.33 5.90 -16.86
C THR A 48 6.10 5.05 -17.23
N THR A 49 5.95 4.73 -18.51
CA THR A 49 4.88 3.84 -18.97
C THR A 49 5.02 2.44 -18.35
N GLU A 50 6.24 1.96 -18.13
CA GLU A 50 6.52 0.66 -17.50
C GLU A 50 6.09 0.63 -16.03
N GLU A 51 6.21 1.75 -15.30
CA GLU A 51 5.70 1.89 -13.92
C GLU A 51 4.18 2.02 -13.87
N ALA A 52 3.56 2.61 -14.89
CA ALA A 52 2.12 2.68 -15.02
C ALA A 52 1.50 1.30 -15.23
N GLU A 53 2.06 0.50 -16.13
CA GLU A 53 1.65 -0.88 -16.40
C GLU A 53 1.87 -1.79 -15.18
N HIS A 54 3.00 -1.61 -14.47
CA HIS A 54 3.26 -2.33 -13.22
C HIS A 54 2.21 -2.09 -12.14
N GLY A 55 1.66 -0.87 -12.03
CA GLY A 55 0.66 -0.54 -11.02
C GLY A 55 -0.67 -1.28 -11.21
N GLU A 56 -1.16 -1.38 -12.44
CA GLU A 56 -2.40 -2.11 -12.75
C GLU A 56 -2.21 -3.63 -12.60
N ASP A 57 -1.08 -4.17 -13.09
CA ASP A 57 -0.71 -5.58 -12.93
C ASP A 57 -0.61 -5.97 -11.45
N LEU A 58 -0.10 -5.08 -10.61
CA LEU A 58 -0.01 -5.28 -9.16
C LEU A 58 -1.40 -5.42 -8.53
N ILE A 59 -2.35 -4.57 -8.92
CA ILE A 59 -3.73 -4.61 -8.45
C ILE A 59 -4.41 -5.91 -8.90
N ASP A 60 -4.19 -6.31 -10.16
CA ASP A 60 -4.81 -7.51 -10.72
C ASP A 60 -4.30 -8.79 -10.04
N ARG A 61 -3.01 -8.84 -9.67
CA ARG A 61 -2.42 -9.96 -8.92
C ARG A 61 -2.95 -10.12 -7.49
N MET A 62 -3.61 -9.10 -6.92
CA MET A 62 -4.20 -9.19 -5.58
C MET A 62 -5.57 -9.89 -5.57
N GLU A 63 -6.13 -10.21 -6.74
CA GLU A 63 -7.41 -10.93 -6.89
C GLU A 63 -8.57 -10.26 -6.11
N LEU A 64 -8.60 -8.93 -6.12
CA LEU A 64 -9.63 -8.15 -5.42
C LEU A 64 -11.01 -8.41 -6.04
N SER A 65 -12.07 -8.30 -5.22
CA SER A 65 -13.45 -8.28 -5.72
C SER A 65 -13.66 -7.11 -6.69
N LYS A 66 -14.73 -7.14 -7.51
CA LYS A 66 -15.01 -6.05 -8.46
C LYS A 66 -15.08 -4.68 -7.78
N THR A 67 -15.70 -4.63 -6.61
CA THR A 67 -15.81 -3.42 -5.78
C THR A 67 -14.44 -2.97 -5.28
N GLY A 68 -13.67 -3.90 -4.68
CA GLY A 68 -12.32 -3.62 -4.20
C GLY A 68 -11.36 -3.17 -5.29
N ARG A 69 -11.38 -3.83 -6.45
CA ARG A 69 -10.57 -3.46 -7.61
C ARG A 69 -10.89 -2.05 -8.09
N LYS A 70 -12.17 -1.69 -8.19
CA LYS A 70 -12.56 -0.33 -8.61
C LYS A 70 -12.02 0.73 -7.64
N LEU A 71 -12.15 0.50 -6.33
CA LEU A 71 -11.63 1.40 -5.30
C LEU A 71 -10.10 1.48 -5.34
N ALA A 72 -9.42 0.35 -5.52
CA ALA A 72 -7.97 0.26 -5.63
C ALA A 72 -7.43 1.08 -6.80
N VAL A 73 -7.98 0.86 -8.01
CA VAL A 73 -7.58 1.61 -9.22
C VAL A 73 -7.81 3.11 -9.02
N GLN A 74 -8.99 3.53 -8.56
CA GLN A 74 -9.29 4.95 -8.34
C GLN A 74 -8.33 5.59 -7.33
N SER A 75 -8.01 4.87 -6.26
CA SER A 75 -7.11 5.36 -5.21
C SER A 75 -5.67 5.42 -5.69
N PHE A 76 -5.21 4.41 -6.41
CA PHE A 76 -3.88 4.36 -7.01
C PHE A 76 -3.66 5.52 -7.97
N GLU A 77 -4.61 5.74 -8.90
CA GLU A 77 -4.55 6.86 -9.84
C GLU A 77 -4.51 8.22 -9.11
N ARG A 78 -5.30 8.39 -8.04
CA ARG A 78 -5.26 9.61 -7.22
C ARG A 78 -3.90 9.83 -6.57
N GLY A 79 -3.28 8.78 -6.04
CA GLY A 79 -1.92 8.85 -5.48
C GLY A 79 -0.89 9.22 -6.54
N ARG A 80 -0.99 8.57 -7.70
CA ARG A 80 -0.10 8.75 -8.84
C ARG A 80 -0.26 10.12 -9.52
N ALA A 81 -1.43 10.74 -9.46
CA ALA A 81 -1.71 12.07 -10.02
C ALA A 81 -0.86 13.19 -9.42
N GLY A 82 -0.17 12.92 -8.30
CA GLY A 82 0.78 13.83 -7.67
C GLY A 82 0.08 14.89 -6.82
N GLY A 83 0.74 15.32 -5.74
CA GLY A 83 0.13 16.21 -4.76
C GLY A 83 -0.77 15.50 -3.74
N LEU A 84 -0.64 14.18 -3.59
CA LEU A 84 -1.26 13.47 -2.47
C LEU A 84 -0.72 14.03 -1.14
N ASP A 85 -1.63 14.46 -0.27
CA ASP A 85 -1.31 14.80 1.11
C ASP A 85 -1.18 13.49 1.92
N VAL A 86 0.05 13.00 2.02
CA VAL A 86 0.38 11.73 2.70
C VAL A 86 -0.02 11.80 4.18
N GLU A 87 0.19 12.94 4.85
CA GLU A 87 -0.18 13.13 6.25
C GLU A 87 -1.69 13.04 6.44
N ALA A 88 -2.48 13.66 5.55
CA ALA A 88 -3.94 13.59 5.61
C ALA A 88 -4.45 12.16 5.36
N GLU A 89 -3.87 11.43 4.41
CA GLU A 89 -4.22 10.01 4.17
C GLU A 89 -3.88 9.13 5.37
N MET A 90 -2.70 9.34 5.96
CA MET A 90 -2.31 8.63 7.18
C MET A 90 -3.20 9.00 8.37
N ALA A 91 -3.61 10.26 8.50
CA ALA A 91 -4.55 10.66 9.55
C ALA A 91 -5.93 9.97 9.37
N ARG A 92 -6.42 9.88 8.13
CA ARG A 92 -7.64 9.12 7.80
C ARG A 92 -7.51 7.64 8.15
N PHE A 93 -6.37 7.03 7.87
CA PHE A 93 -6.07 5.64 8.27
C PHE A 93 -6.08 5.48 9.80
N LEU A 94 -5.34 6.36 10.48
CA LEU A 94 -5.12 6.28 11.93
C LEU A 94 -6.37 6.58 12.76
N ALA A 95 -7.36 7.28 12.17
CA ALA A 95 -8.67 7.45 12.78
C ALA A 95 -9.47 6.14 12.89
N VAL A 96 -9.14 5.13 12.06
CA VAL A 96 -9.79 3.81 12.05
C VAL A 96 -8.89 2.76 12.72
N TYR A 97 -7.59 2.83 12.46
CA TYR A 97 -6.59 1.84 12.87
C TYR A 97 -5.49 2.48 13.71
N PRO A 98 -5.39 2.18 15.02
CA PRO A 98 -4.38 2.78 15.88
C PRO A 98 -2.94 2.53 15.41
N ILE A 99 -2.04 3.47 15.69
CA ILE A 99 -0.63 3.48 15.26
C ILE A 99 0.10 2.14 15.49
N SER A 100 -0.11 1.49 16.63
CA SER A 100 0.51 0.21 17.01
C SER A 100 -0.37 -1.02 16.78
N SER A 101 -1.39 -0.91 15.93
CA SER A 101 -2.31 -2.01 15.62
C SER A 101 -1.72 -2.97 14.57
N THR A 102 -2.27 -4.19 14.51
CA THR A 102 -1.95 -5.17 13.45
C THR A 102 -2.16 -4.59 12.05
N HIS A 103 -3.16 -3.71 11.86
CA HIS A 103 -3.46 -3.11 10.56
C HIS A 103 -2.38 -2.11 10.12
N SER A 104 -1.79 -1.37 11.07
CA SER A 104 -0.68 -0.46 10.80
C SER A 104 0.57 -1.22 10.36
N GLU A 105 0.88 -2.32 11.05
CA GLU A 105 1.98 -3.22 10.66
C GLU A 105 1.71 -3.81 9.27
N GLN A 106 0.49 -4.30 9.03
CA GLN A 106 0.04 -4.82 7.75
C GLN A 106 0.14 -3.80 6.61
N LEU A 107 -0.25 -2.54 6.85
CA LEU A 107 -0.13 -1.46 5.87
C LEU A 107 1.35 -1.25 5.50
N LEU A 108 2.22 -1.16 6.50
CA LEU A 108 3.66 -0.97 6.26
C LEU A 108 4.28 -2.14 5.51
N GLU A 109 4.04 -3.38 5.97
CA GLU A 109 4.56 -4.58 5.34
C GLU A 109 4.06 -4.74 3.90
N ALA A 110 2.83 -4.31 3.61
CA ALA A 110 2.32 -4.25 2.25
C ALA A 110 3.12 -3.27 1.38
N LEU A 111 3.32 -2.04 1.85
CA LEU A 111 4.10 -1.03 1.13
C LEU A 111 5.53 -1.51 0.87
N LEU A 112 6.19 -2.09 1.88
CA LEU A 112 7.54 -2.64 1.75
C LEU A 112 7.60 -3.80 0.77
N THR A 113 6.73 -4.79 0.89
CA THR A 113 6.71 -5.97 0.00
C THR A 113 6.53 -5.56 -1.46
N LEU A 114 5.61 -4.62 -1.71
CA LEU A 114 5.29 -4.18 -3.06
C LEU A 114 6.38 -3.29 -3.65
N ALA A 115 7.00 -2.43 -2.84
CA ALA A 115 8.14 -1.62 -3.27
C ALA A 115 9.38 -2.46 -3.58
N HIS A 116 9.55 -3.61 -2.91
CA HIS A 116 10.62 -4.56 -3.23
C HIS A 116 10.36 -5.39 -4.50
N ALA A 117 9.10 -5.53 -4.93
CA ALA A 117 8.74 -6.38 -6.07
C ALA A 117 9.37 -5.91 -7.39
N ASP A 118 9.69 -4.61 -7.52
CA ASP A 118 10.36 -4.03 -8.69
C ASP A 118 11.91 -4.16 -8.63
N GLY A 119 12.44 -4.83 -7.60
CA GLY A 119 13.83 -5.26 -7.52
C GLY A 119 14.86 -4.17 -7.18
N ARG A 120 14.53 -2.87 -7.28
CA ARG A 120 15.39 -1.77 -6.79
C ARG A 120 14.60 -0.56 -6.31
N MET A 121 14.60 -0.37 -4.99
CA MET A 121 14.10 0.86 -4.36
C MET A 121 15.12 2.00 -4.46
N ARG A 122 14.72 3.10 -5.09
CA ARG A 122 15.48 4.34 -5.30
C ARG A 122 15.50 5.20 -4.03
N ILE A 123 16.44 6.15 -3.95
CA ILE A 123 16.60 7.04 -2.78
C ILE A 123 15.29 7.81 -2.45
N PRO A 124 14.54 8.36 -3.43
CA PRO A 124 13.29 9.05 -3.14
C PRO A 124 12.22 8.12 -2.52
N GLU A 125 12.12 6.88 -2.99
CA GLU A 125 11.19 5.87 -2.47
C GLU A 125 11.55 5.47 -1.04
N LYS A 126 12.83 5.26 -0.75
CA LYS A 126 13.32 4.99 0.62
C LYS A 126 12.97 6.12 1.58
N SER A 127 13.20 7.37 1.14
CA SER A 127 12.89 8.57 1.92
C SER A 127 11.39 8.70 2.18
N TRP A 128 10.57 8.38 1.18
CA TRP A 128 9.12 8.36 1.28
C TRP A 128 8.64 7.29 2.28
N LEU A 129 9.19 6.08 2.24
CA LEU A 129 8.83 5.01 3.17
C LEU A 129 9.24 5.35 4.61
N ILE A 130 10.41 5.97 4.82
CA ILE A 130 10.81 6.46 6.15
C ILE A 130 9.81 7.51 6.67
N ARG A 131 9.31 8.41 5.81
CA ARG A 131 8.27 9.39 6.19
C ARG A 131 6.99 8.69 6.64
N VAL A 132 6.50 7.70 5.89
CA VAL A 132 5.30 6.93 6.27
C VAL A 132 5.52 6.14 7.57
N GLY A 133 6.67 5.48 7.71
CA GLY A 133 7.03 4.76 8.94
C GLY A 133 7.03 5.65 10.18
N LYS A 134 7.52 6.89 10.06
CA LYS A 134 7.46 7.88 11.14
C LYS A 134 6.03 8.22 11.55
N LEU A 135 5.10 8.33 10.59
CA LEU A 135 3.67 8.55 10.88
C LEU A 135 3.02 7.35 11.58
N LEU A 136 3.58 6.15 11.36
CA LEU A 136 3.25 4.92 12.07
C LEU A 136 4.04 4.75 13.38
N GLY A 137 4.76 5.77 13.86
CA GLY A 137 5.48 5.73 15.13
C GLY A 137 6.77 4.89 15.10
N ILE A 138 7.25 4.52 13.92
CA ILE A 138 8.49 3.75 13.74
C ILE A 138 9.63 4.74 13.51
N ASP A 139 10.72 4.57 14.24
CA ASP A 139 11.89 5.42 14.09
C ASP A 139 12.63 5.16 12.76
N ALA A 140 13.43 6.14 12.35
CA ALA A 140 14.11 6.09 11.06
C ALA A 140 15.14 4.95 10.95
N GLU A 141 15.75 4.51 12.06
CA GLU A 141 16.76 3.45 12.03
C GLU A 141 16.11 2.09 11.83
N THR A 142 15.03 1.82 12.58
CA THR A 142 14.18 0.64 12.36
C THR A 142 13.63 0.60 10.93
N MET A 143 13.19 1.75 10.40
CA MET A 143 12.71 1.83 9.01
C MET A 143 13.79 1.50 7.98
N LYS A 144 15.02 1.99 8.15
CA LYS A 144 16.12 1.63 7.25
C LYS A 144 16.40 0.13 7.27
N ALA A 145 16.44 -0.48 8.45
CA ALA A 145 16.66 -1.92 8.59
C ALA A 145 15.58 -2.74 7.85
N ARG A 146 14.32 -2.31 7.90
CA ARG A 146 13.20 -2.95 7.16
C ARG A 146 13.24 -2.71 5.66
N ILE A 147 13.78 -1.58 5.21
CA ILE A 147 13.97 -1.27 3.77
C ILE A 147 15.13 -2.07 3.17
N GLU A 148 16.05 -2.54 3.99
CA GLU A 148 17.27 -3.25 3.56
C GLU A 148 17.16 -4.78 3.71
N SER A 149 16.08 -5.31 4.31
CA SER A 149 15.86 -6.74 4.54
C SER A 149 15.27 -7.46 3.33
#